data_AF-A0A959E4Z8-F1
#
_entry.id   AF-A0A959E4Z8-F1
#
_cell.length_a   1.000
_cell.length_b   1.000
_cell.length_c   1.000
_cell.angle_alpha   90.00
_cell.angle_beta   90.00
_cell.angle_gamma   90.00
#
_symmetry.space_group_name_H-M   'P 1'
#
loop_
_entity.id
_entity.type
_entity.pdbx_description
1 polymer ?
#
loop_
_entity_poly.entity_id
_entity_poly.type
_entity_poly.pdbx_seq_one_letter_code
_entity_poly.pdbx_strand_id
1 'polypeptide(L)'
;MEFLRDVISIVSQPWHWAVSGAVIAGIMFLLLWFGERFGVSRSFETLCSIAGAGRKVSYFNFDWRRYNWLLTFIGGSVAGGFIAVYLLPADEPVRIAQATVEALQKIGVKTPETKAEGL
;
A
#
# COMPACT_ATOMS: atom_id res chain seq x y z
N MET A 1 -0.79 -18.42 -22.52
CA MET A 1 -1.57 -18.49 -21.26
C MET A 1 -0.81 -19.18 -20.14
N GLU A 2 0.11 -20.11 -20.42
CA GLU A 2 0.93 -20.80 -19.39
C GLU A 2 1.86 -19.85 -18.63
N PHE A 3 2.61 -18.99 -19.33
CA PHE A 3 3.49 -17.99 -18.70
C PHE A 3 2.83 -17.18 -17.57
N LEU A 4 1.58 -16.74 -17.78
CA LEU A 4 0.88 -15.93 -16.78
C LEU A 4 0.53 -16.75 -15.53
N ARG A 5 0.24 -18.04 -15.69
CA ARG A 5 -0.03 -18.96 -14.57
C ARG A 5 1.23 -19.25 -13.78
N ASP A 6 2.36 -19.40 -14.46
CA ASP A 6 3.66 -19.62 -13.81
C ASP A 6 4.06 -18.40 -12.97
N VAL A 7 3.87 -17.19 -13.53
CA VAL A 7 4.12 -15.93 -12.80
C VAL A 7 3.22 -15.83 -11.57
N ILE A 8 1.91 -16.08 -11.70
CA ILE A 8 0.98 -16.02 -10.56
C ILE A 8 1.37 -17.05 -9.49
N SER A 9 1.77 -18.26 -9.89
CA SER A 9 2.21 -19.31 -8.96
C SER A 9 3.42 -18.87 -8.13
N ILE A 10 4.41 -18.21 -8.75
CA ILE A 10 5.61 -17.72 -8.07
C ILE A 10 5.30 -16.57 -7.10
N VAL A 11 4.48 -15.60 -7.53
CA VAL A 11 4.19 -14.40 -6.74
C VAL A 11 3.22 -14.69 -5.59
N SER A 12 2.36 -15.71 -5.72
CA SER A 12 1.39 -16.07 -4.68
C SER A 12 1.97 -16.87 -3.51
N GLN A 13 3.23 -17.30 -3.59
CA GLN A 13 3.88 -18.01 -2.48
C GLN A 13 4.09 -17.06 -1.28
N PRO A 14 4.23 -17.57 -0.05
CA PRO A 14 4.63 -16.74 1.08
C PRO A 14 6.08 -16.31 0.92
N TRP A 15 6.30 -15.00 0.78
CA TRP A 15 7.65 -14.43 0.66
C TRP A 15 8.15 -13.98 2.02
N HIS A 16 9.46 -14.08 2.23
CA HIS A 16 10.07 -13.49 3.42
C HIS A 16 9.90 -11.97 3.37
N TRP A 17 9.59 -11.35 4.52
CA TRP A 17 9.33 -9.91 4.63
C TRP A 17 10.49 -9.05 4.10
N ALA A 18 11.74 -9.56 4.16
CA ALA A 18 12.92 -8.86 3.65
C ALA A 18 12.83 -8.59 2.14
N VAL A 19 12.14 -9.43 1.37
CA VAL A 19 11.98 -9.19 -0.07
C VAL A 19 11.11 -7.95 -0.30
N SER A 20 10.00 -7.82 0.45
CA SER A 20 9.19 -6.60 0.42
C SER A 20 10.00 -5.38 0.86
N GLY A 21 10.82 -5.53 1.91
CA GLY A 21 11.73 -4.48 2.38
C GLY A 21 12.72 -4.03 1.30
N ALA A 22 13.35 -4.97 0.59
CA ALA A 22 14.28 -4.68 -0.49
C ALA A 22 13.60 -3.96 -1.66
N VAL A 23 12.40 -4.39 -2.05
CA VAL A 23 11.62 -3.73 -3.12
C VAL A 23 11.23 -2.31 -2.72
N ILE A 24 10.73 -2.10 -1.49
CA ILE A 24 10.38 -0.76 -0.98
C ILE A 24 11.61 0.14 -0.95
N ALA A 25 12.75 -0.35 -0.43
CA ALA A 25 13.99 0.40 -0.40
C ALA A 25 14.48 0.76 -1.81
N GLY A 26 14.37 -0.16 -2.77
CA GLY A 26 14.68 0.09 -4.18
C GLY A 26 13.80 1.18 -4.80
N ILE A 27 12.49 1.13 -4.56
CA ILE A 27 11.56 2.18 -5.02
C ILE A 27 11.91 3.52 -4.39
N MET A 28 12.14 3.57 -3.08
CA MET A 28 12.52 4.80 -2.39
C MET A 28 13.84 5.37 -2.92
N PHE A 29 14.83 4.51 -3.16
CA PHE A 29 16.09 4.92 -3.77
C PHE A 29 15.88 5.53 -5.16
N LEU A 30 15.09 4.88 -6.02
CA LEU A 30 14.78 5.39 -7.36
C LEU A 30 14.08 6.75 -7.30
N LEU A 31 13.09 6.92 -6.40
CA LEU A 31 12.41 8.19 -6.20
C LEU A 31 13.40 9.30 -5.84
N LEU A 32 14.24 9.07 -4.85
CA LEU A 32 15.24 10.04 -4.42
C LEU A 32 16.29 10.33 -5.50
N TRP A 33 16.68 9.31 -6.26
CA TRP A 33 17.62 9.45 -7.38
C TRP A 33 17.09 10.37 -8.48
N PHE A 34 15.80 10.28 -8.82
CA PHE A 34 15.14 11.19 -9.77
C PHE A 34 14.78 12.54 -9.15
N GLY A 35 15.14 12.81 -7.88
CA GLY A 35 14.84 14.06 -7.19
C GLY A 35 13.39 14.16 -6.68
N GLU A 36 12.63 13.08 -6.77
CA GLU A 36 11.26 12.98 -6.28
C GLU A 36 11.24 12.67 -4.78
N ARG A 37 10.17 13.08 -4.10
CA ARG A 37 10.00 12.83 -2.67
C ARG A 37 8.92 11.78 -2.45
N PHE A 38 9.26 10.73 -1.70
CA PHE A 38 8.25 9.80 -1.19
C PHE A 38 7.37 10.49 -0.15
N GLY A 39 6.05 10.49 -0.34
CA GLY A 39 5.13 11.19 0.55
C GLY A 39 3.68 10.79 0.37
N VAL A 40 3.21 9.82 1.16
CA VAL A 40 1.79 9.42 1.19
C VAL A 40 0.91 10.56 1.74
N SER A 41 1.37 11.32 2.73
CA SER A 41 0.59 12.47 3.24
C SER A 41 0.46 13.59 2.20
N ARG A 42 1.55 13.94 1.52
CA ARG A 42 1.54 14.93 0.42
C ARG A 42 0.66 14.51 -0.75
N SER A 43 0.55 13.21 -0.97
CA SER A 43 -0.35 12.62 -1.96
C SER A 43 -1.81 12.96 -1.65
N PHE A 44 -2.23 12.81 -0.39
CA PHE A 44 -3.55 13.26 0.07
C PHE A 44 -3.70 14.79 0.07
N GLU A 45 -2.68 15.55 0.45
CA GLU A 45 -2.70 17.02 0.37
C GLU A 45 -2.92 17.51 -1.08
N THR A 46 -2.28 16.86 -2.04
CA THR A 46 -2.40 17.14 -3.48
C THR A 46 -3.82 16.84 -3.95
N LEU A 47 -4.39 15.70 -3.54
CA LEU A 47 -5.79 15.37 -3.83
C LEU A 47 -6.76 16.40 -3.24
N CYS A 48 -6.56 16.84 -1.99
CA CYS A 48 -7.35 17.88 -1.35
C CYS A 48 -7.24 19.23 -2.07
N SER A 49 -6.02 19.59 -2.52
CA SER A 49 -5.78 20.80 -3.31
C SER A 49 -6.54 20.76 -4.64
N ILE A 50 -6.47 19.64 -5.37
CA ILE A 50 -7.19 19.41 -6.63
C ILE A 50 -8.71 19.44 -6.42
N ALA A 51 -9.21 18.86 -5.33
CA ALA A 51 -10.62 18.90 -4.95
C ALA A 51 -11.12 20.32 -4.58
N GLY A 52 -10.23 21.31 -4.56
CA GLY A 52 -10.57 22.72 -4.37
C GLY A 52 -10.53 23.18 -2.91
N ALA A 53 -9.93 22.41 -2.00
CA ALA A 53 -9.74 22.81 -0.61
C ALA A 53 -8.84 24.04 -0.47
N GLY A 54 -7.98 24.33 -1.46
CA GLY A 54 -7.15 25.53 -1.51
C GLY A 54 -7.93 26.86 -1.52
N ARG A 55 -9.22 26.83 -1.89
CA ARG A 55 -10.11 28.00 -1.79
C ARG A 55 -10.60 28.28 -0.36
N LYS A 56 -10.55 27.28 0.52
CA LYS A 56 -11.05 27.36 1.90
C LYS A 56 -9.92 27.43 2.93
N VAL A 57 -8.80 26.76 2.66
CA VAL A 57 -7.65 26.67 3.57
C VAL A 57 -6.36 26.96 2.80
N SER A 58 -5.61 27.96 3.24
CA SER A 58 -4.36 28.41 2.60
C SER A 58 -3.31 27.30 2.50
N TYR A 59 -3.31 26.35 3.44
CA TYR A 59 -2.43 25.18 3.42
C TYR A 59 -2.55 24.34 2.13
N PHE A 60 -3.76 24.20 1.57
CA PHE A 60 -3.99 23.47 0.32
C PHE A 60 -3.86 24.34 -0.94
N ASN A 61 -3.53 25.62 -0.79
CA ASN A 61 -3.34 26.55 -1.90
C ASN A 61 -1.88 26.52 -2.38
N PHE A 62 -1.51 25.45 -3.07
CA PHE A 62 -0.18 25.28 -3.68
C PHE A 62 -0.31 24.75 -5.11
N ASP A 63 0.75 24.90 -5.90
CA ASP A 63 0.80 24.35 -7.25
C ASP A 63 1.00 22.83 -7.19
N TRP A 64 -0.12 22.11 -7.22
CA TRP A 64 -0.16 20.65 -7.20
C TRP A 64 0.55 20.01 -8.40
N ARG A 65 0.71 20.74 -9.52
CA ARG A 65 1.37 20.22 -10.73
C ARG A 65 2.84 19.88 -10.50
N ARG A 66 3.46 20.51 -9.50
CA ARG A 66 4.83 20.21 -9.06
C ARG A 66 4.98 18.80 -8.45
N TYR A 67 3.88 18.16 -8.05
CA TYR A 67 3.88 16.84 -7.42
C TYR A 67 3.12 15.79 -8.24
N ASN A 68 3.04 15.97 -9.56
CA ASN A 68 2.33 15.04 -10.45
C ASN A 68 2.78 13.58 -10.29
N TRP A 69 4.05 13.35 -9.98
CA TRP A 69 4.58 12.01 -9.76
C TRP A 69 3.94 11.27 -8.59
N LEU A 70 3.51 11.99 -7.55
CA LEU A 70 2.78 11.40 -6.42
C LEU A 70 1.42 10.84 -6.84
N LEU A 71 0.76 11.43 -7.85
CA LEU A 71 -0.51 10.91 -8.37
C LEU A 71 -0.30 9.56 -9.07
N THR A 72 0.78 9.41 -9.84
CA THR A 72 1.19 8.13 -10.44
C THR A 72 1.47 7.10 -9.35
N PHE A 73 2.16 7.50 -8.28
CA PHE A 73 2.45 6.63 -7.14
C PHE A 73 1.17 6.12 -6.44
N ILE A 74 0.22 7.01 -6.13
CA ILE A 74 -1.08 6.62 -5.53
C ILE A 74 -1.85 5.72 -6.48
N GLY A 75 -1.96 6.11 -7.76
CA GLY A 75 -2.70 5.35 -8.76
C GLY A 75 -2.14 3.94 -8.93
N GLY A 76 -0.81 3.81 -8.98
CA GLY A 76 -0.13 2.52 -8.97
C GLY A 76 -0.37 1.73 -7.69
N SER A 77 -0.40 2.39 -6.53
CA SER A 77 -0.68 1.73 -5.24
C SER A 77 -2.11 1.18 -5.18
N VAL A 78 -3.10 1.94 -5.64
CA VAL A 78 -4.51 1.51 -5.71
C VAL A 78 -4.66 0.36 -6.70
N ALA A 79 -4.07 0.47 -7.89
CA ALA A 79 -4.10 -0.60 -8.89
C ALA A 79 -3.40 -1.87 -8.40
N GLY A 80 -2.26 -1.73 -7.72
CA GLY A 80 -1.53 -2.84 -7.11
C GLY A 80 -2.33 -3.54 -6.01
N GLY A 81 -2.98 -2.77 -5.13
CA GLY A 81 -3.88 -3.31 -4.11
C GLY A 81 -5.07 -4.05 -4.72
N PHE A 82 -5.68 -3.50 -5.78
CA PHE A 82 -6.74 -4.18 -6.52
C PHE A 82 -6.25 -5.50 -7.10
N ILE A 83 -5.10 -5.50 -7.78
CA ILE A 83 -4.49 -6.72 -8.33
C ILE A 83 -4.23 -7.75 -7.21
N ALA A 84 -3.67 -7.32 -6.07
CA ALA A 84 -3.38 -8.21 -4.95
C ALA A 84 -4.65 -8.92 -4.43
N VAL A 85 -5.75 -8.18 -4.24
CA VAL A 85 -6.99 -8.75 -3.68
C VAL A 85 -7.68 -9.70 -4.66
N TYR A 86 -7.75 -9.35 -5.95
CA TYR A 86 -8.53 -10.12 -6.92
C TYR A 86 -7.74 -11.22 -7.64
N LEU A 87 -6.43 -11.05 -7.82
CA LEU A 87 -5.58 -12.00 -8.55
C LEU A 87 -4.65 -12.81 -7.65
N LEU A 88 -4.37 -12.37 -6.42
CA LEU A 88 -3.50 -13.07 -5.46
C LEU A 88 -4.16 -13.26 -4.07
N PRO A 89 -5.38 -13.82 -3.99
CA PRO A 89 -6.03 -14.02 -2.70
C PRO A 89 -5.28 -15.04 -1.84
N ALA A 90 -5.00 -14.71 -0.59
CA ALA A 90 -4.45 -15.65 0.39
C ALA A 90 -5.51 -16.68 0.81
N ASP A 91 -5.17 -17.96 0.91
CA ASP A 91 -6.14 -19.01 1.29
C ASP A 91 -6.24 -19.23 2.80
N GLU A 92 -5.23 -18.83 3.57
CA GLU A 92 -5.21 -18.95 5.02
C GLU A 92 -5.49 -17.61 5.72
N PRO A 93 -6.08 -17.63 6.92
CA PRO A 93 -6.22 -16.44 7.75
C PRO A 93 -4.84 -15.86 8.12
N VAL A 94 -4.81 -14.55 8.39
CA VAL A 94 -3.57 -13.84 8.73
C VAL A 94 -2.90 -14.48 9.93
N ARG A 95 -1.66 -14.96 9.73
CA ARG A 95 -0.86 -15.57 10.81
C ARG A 95 -0.29 -14.47 11.70
N ILE A 96 -0.84 -14.33 12.90
CA ILE A 96 -0.42 -13.35 13.90
C ILE A 96 0.37 -14.05 15.00
N ALA A 97 1.37 -13.37 15.58
CA ALA A 97 2.14 -13.93 16.68
C ALA A 97 1.27 -14.07 17.95
N GLN A 98 1.53 -15.10 18.77
CA GLN A 98 0.78 -15.34 20.00
C GLN A 98 0.77 -14.13 20.95
N ALA A 99 1.91 -13.45 21.08
CA ALA A 99 2.02 -12.22 21.88
C ALA A 99 1.09 -11.10 21.38
N THR A 100 0.83 -11.04 20.08
CA THR A 100 -0.11 -10.09 19.48
C THR A 100 -1.55 -10.48 19.76
N VAL A 101 -1.89 -11.77 19.69
CA VAL A 101 -3.23 -12.28 20.04
C VAL A 101 -3.58 -11.90 21.48
N GLU A 102 -2.67 -12.15 22.43
CA GLU A 102 -2.85 -11.80 23.84
C GLU A 102 -3.00 -10.29 24.05
N ALA A 103 -2.22 -9.48 23.34
CA ALA A 103 -2.32 -8.02 23.41
C ALA A 103 -3.66 -7.50 22.86
N LEU A 104 -4.13 -8.05 21.74
CA LEU A 104 -5.42 -7.68 21.13
C LEU A 104 -6.60 -8.06 22.02
N GLN A 105 -6.56 -9.24 22.64
CA GLN A 105 -7.59 -9.68 23.59
C GLN A 105 -7.69 -8.74 24.80
N LYS A 106 -6.56 -8.22 25.32
CA LYS A 106 -6.55 -7.27 26.45
C LYS A 106 -7.27 -5.95 26.13
N ILE A 107 -7.26 -5.51 24.88
CA ILE A 107 -7.95 -4.29 24.43
C ILE A 107 -9.35 -4.58 23.86
N GLY A 108 -9.84 -5.82 24.00
CA GLY A 108 -11.17 -6.23 23.53
C GLY A 108 -11.28 -6.39 22.01
N VAL A 109 -10.16 -6.51 21.29
CA VAL A 109 -10.14 -6.70 19.83
C VAL A 109 -10.15 -8.20 19.51
N LYS A 110 -11.11 -8.62 18.68
CA LYS A 110 -11.20 -9.99 18.17
C LYS A 110 -10.13 -10.22 17.10
N THR A 111 -9.49 -11.38 17.14
CA THR A 111 -8.56 -11.80 16.10
C THR A 111 -9.30 -12.53 14.97
N PRO A 112 -8.90 -12.35 13.71
CA PRO A 112 -9.51 -13.06 12.59
C PRO A 112 -9.26 -14.57 12.70
N GLU A 113 -10.34 -15.35 12.68
CA GLU A 113 -10.30 -16.82 12.65
C GLU A 113 -10.54 -17.35 11.24
N THR A 114 -11.17 -16.53 10.39
CA THR A 114 -11.51 -16.85 9.00
C THR A 114 -10.86 -15.87 8.01
N LYS A 115 -10.71 -16.31 6.75
CA LYS A 115 -10.21 -15.46 5.64
C LYS A 115 -11.03 -14.18 5.47
N ALA A 116 -12.35 -14.25 5.66
CA ALA A 116 -13.25 -13.11 5.49
C ALA A 116 -13.09 -12.04 6.58
N GLU A 117 -12.57 -12.41 7.76
CA GLU A 117 -12.31 -11.48 8.86
C GLU A 117 -10.93 -10.81 8.75
N GLY A 118 -10.03 -11.37 7.93
CA GLY A 118 -8.67 -10.87 7.73
C GLY A 118 -8.44 -10.09 6.42
N LEU A 119 -9.49 -9.93 5.60
CA LEU A 119 -9.52 -9.06 4.42
C LEU A 119 -10.03 -7.66 4.80
#